data_AF-A0A4R7B088-F1
#
_entry.id   AF-A0A4R7B088-F1
#
_cell.length_a   1.000
_cell.length_b   1.000
_cell.length_c   1.000
_cell.angle_alpha   90.00
_cell.angle_beta   90.00
_cell.angle_gamma   90.00
#
_symmetry.space_group_name_H-M   'P 1'
#
loop_
_entity.id
_entity.type
_entity.pdbx_description
1 polymer ?
#
loop_
_entity_poly.entity_id
_entity_poly.type
_entity_poly.pdbx_seq_one_letter_code
_entity_poly.pdbx_strand_id
1 'polypeptide(L)' 'MQTNEQLIKIKFLDWRRLPRAFRSVVAGQPQVLVSRTGRNFFVPVEFV' A
#
# COMPACT_ATOMS: atom_id res chain seq x y z
N MET A 1 3.52 10.77 20.73
CA MET A 1 2.73 11.29 19.59
C MET A 1 2.17 10.09 18.85
N GLN A 2 0.92 9.71 19.13
CA GLN A 2 0.24 8.64 18.40
C GLN A 2 -0.24 9.25 17.08
N THR A 3 0.59 9.12 16.04
CA THR A 3 0.19 9.44 14.68
C THR A 3 -0.93 8.47 14.35
N ASN A 4 -2.17 8.97 14.38
CA ASN A 4 -3.35 8.26 13.92
C ASN A 4 -3.26 8.25 12.38
N GLU A 5 -2.31 7.47 11.87
CA GLU A 5 -2.24 7.08 10.48
C GLU A 5 -3.51 6.27 10.25
N GLN A 6 -4.56 6.96 9.81
CA GLN A 6 -5.68 6.33 9.12
C GLN A 6 -5.07 5.63 7.90
N LEU A 7 -4.57 4.41 8.16
CA LEU A 7 -4.04 3.50 7.16
C LEU A 7 -5.12 3.45 6.10
N ILE A 8 -4.83 4.00 4.93
CA ILE A 8 -5.75 3.96 3.81
C ILE A 8 -5.86 2.48 3.44
N LYS A 9 -6.85 1.81 4.03
CA LYS A 9 -7.14 0.40 3.78
C LYS A 9 -7.80 0.31 2.41
N ILE A 10 -6.99 0.30 1.37
CA ILE A 10 -7.46 0.04 0.00
C ILE A 10 -7.65 -1.47 -0.12
N LYS A 11 -8.89 -1.91 -0.32
CA LYS A 11 -9.21 -3.32 -0.59
C LYS A 11 -8.79 -3.66 -2.01
N PHE A 12 -7.79 -4.51 -2.16
CA PHE A 12 -7.45 -5.14 -3.43
C PHE A 12 -7.94 -6.59 -3.42
N LEU A 13 -8.40 -7.09 -4.56
CA LEU A 13 -8.76 -8.51 -4.73
C LEU A 13 -7.51 -9.41 -4.76
N ASP A 14 -6.41 -8.94 -5.34
CA ASP A 14 -5.11 -9.62 -5.36
C ASP A 14 -3.98 -8.65 -5.74
N TRP A 15 -3.01 -8.40 -4.84
CA TRP A 15 -1.87 -7.53 -5.14
C TRP A 15 -0.86 -8.15 -6.09
N ARG A 16 -0.84 -9.49 -6.24
CA ARG A 16 0.11 -10.16 -7.14
C ARG A 16 -0.15 -9.79 -8.60
N ARG A 17 -1.37 -9.32 -8.90
CA ARG A 17 -1.77 -8.80 -10.22
C ARG A 17 -1.18 -7.43 -10.54
N LEU A 18 -0.68 -6.68 -9.54
CA LEU A 18 0.00 -5.42 -9.78
C LEU A 18 1.41 -5.67 -10.37
N PRO A 19 1.85 -4.87 -11.35
CA PRO A 19 3.22 -4.95 -11.85
C PRO A 19 4.25 -4.72 -10.73
N ARG A 20 5.43 -5.34 -10.83
CA ARG A 20 6.47 -5.33 -9.78
C ARG A 20 6.88 -3.95 -9.31
N ALA A 21 6.84 -2.94 -10.19
CA ALA A 21 7.12 -1.55 -9.83
C ALA A 21 6.13 -0.93 -8.83
N PHE A 22 4.91 -1.45 -8.76
CA PHE A 22 3.82 -0.90 -7.92
C PHE A 22 3.62 -1.69 -6.62
N ARG A 23 4.47 -2.68 -6.34
CA ARG A 23 4.34 -3.55 -5.17
C ARG A 23 5.65 -3.62 -4.40
N SER A 24 5.53 -3.59 -3.08
CA SER A 24 6.64 -3.78 -2.15
C SER A 24 6.18 -4.67 -0.99
N VAL A 25 7.12 -5.32 -0.32
CA VAL A 25 6.87 -6.04 0.94
C VAL A 25 7.84 -5.50 1.96
N VAL A 26 7.32 -4.93 3.04
CA VAL A 26 8.13 -4.37 4.13
C VAL A 26 7.71 -5.07 5.41
N ALA A 27 8.66 -5.66 6.13
CA ALA A 27 8.40 -6.43 7.35
C ALA A 27 7.31 -7.52 7.18
N GLY A 28 7.27 -8.18 6.02
CA GLY A 28 6.27 -9.20 5.71
C GLY A 28 4.88 -8.66 5.33
N GLN A 29 4.67 -7.34 5.38
CA GLN A 29 3.42 -6.70 5.00
C GLN A 29 3.46 -6.22 3.54
N PRO A 30 2.48 -6.63 2.70
CA PRO A 30 2.38 -6.15 1.33
C PRO A 30 1.95 -4.68 1.28
N GLN A 31 2.58 -3.93 0.40
CA GLN A 31 2.33 -2.52 0.17
C GLN A 31 2.20 -2.23 -1.32
N VAL A 32 1.41 -1.21 -1.66
CA VAL A 32 1.21 -0.78 -3.04
C VAL A 32 1.62 0.67 -3.22
N LEU A 33 2.17 0.99 -4.38
CA LEU A 33 2.53 2.36 -4.74
C LEU A 33 1.26 3.17 -5.04
N VAL A 34 1.09 4.27 -4.32
CA VAL A 34 0.01 5.24 -4.54
C VAL A 34 0.65 6.58 -4.89
N SER A 35 0.10 7.24 -5.91
CA SER A 35 0.45 8.61 -6.25
C SER A 35 -0.67 9.53 -5.78
N ARG A 36 -0.36 10.46 -4.87
CA ARG A 36 -1.30 11.49 -4.41
C ARG A 36 -0.58 12.83 -4.36
N THR A 37 -1.22 13.87 -4.90
CA THR A 37 -0.70 15.26 -4.86
C THR A 37 0.75 15.38 -5.35
N GLY A 38 1.09 14.69 -6.45
CA GLY A 38 2.44 14.71 -7.04
C GLY A 38 3.52 13.98 -6.24
N ARG A 39 3.15 13.23 -5.19
CA ARG A 39 4.07 12.40 -4.40
C ARG A 39 3.69 10.94 -4.49
N ASN A 40 4.71 10.09 -4.55
CA ASN A 40 4.56 8.64 -4.56
C ASN A 40 4.91 8.08 -3.19
N PHE A 41 4.06 7.22 -2.66
CA PHE A 41 4.30 6.54 -1.38
C PHE A 41 3.74 5.12 -1.44
N PHE A 42 4.39 4.21 -0.71
CA PHE A 42 3.87 2.87 -0.52
C PHE A 42 2.92 2.85 0.67
N VAL A 43 1.71 2.30 0.47
CA VAL A 43 0.72 2.11 1.54
C VAL A 43 0.51 0.62 1.80
N PRO A 44 0.42 0.20 3.07
CA PRO A 44 0.09 -1.18 3.41
C PRO A 44 -1.33 -1.51 2.96
N VAL A 45 -1.52 -2.75 2.51
CA VAL A 45 -2.81 -3.23 2.02
C VAL A 45 -3.21 -4.53 2.71
N GLU A 46 -4.51 -4.68 2.95
CA GLU A 46 -5.14 -5.91 3.42
C GLU A 46 -6.02 -6.46 2.28
N PHE A 47 -5.91 -7.76 2.02
CA PHE A 47 -6.79 -8.46 1.09
C PHE A 47 -7.97 -9.01 1.87
N VAL A 48 -9.16 -8.98 1.26
CA VAL A 48 -10.36 -9.64 1.77
C VAL A 48 -10.49 -10.99 1.10
#